data_AF-A0A2N7HSL3-F1
#
_entry.id   AF-A0A2N7HSL3-F1
#
_cell.length_a   1.000
_cell.length_b   1.000
_cell.length_c   1.000
_cell.angle_alpha   90.00
_cell.angle_beta   90.00
_cell.angle_gamma   90.00
#
_symmetry.space_group_name_H-M   'P 1'
#
loop_
_entity.id
_entity.type
_entity.pdbx_description
1 polymer ?
#
loop_
_entity_poly.entity_id
_entity_poly.type
_entity_poly.pdbx_seq_one_letter_code
_entity_poly.pdbx_strand_id
1 'polypeptide(L)'
;MDNLVILFVNTLLLFIFLHRLLTFSHAPSAKVNLIRGIKGVVILMVVTVWLMPLHLPLFLHGGVLLFTAWIGFGYSVRIALNELTLLKLTPSLKKNQYHVHLSTAIYPFTRDTYQELELLIELLPKYSGQSLVLTSPLLSKHGSFFNIEQLKPLPVSIEASYHSYWRSPLAFLVLCYYKHIKRETILMHSYLSRQCRIHLTLPRVDGV
;
A
#
# COMPACT_ATOMS: atom_id res chain seq x y z
N MET A 1 -19.65 18.75 -33.50
CA MET A 1 -18.57 19.08 -32.54
C MET A 1 -18.55 18.04 -31.41
N ASP A 2 -18.77 16.76 -31.73
CA ASP A 2 -19.54 15.91 -30.80
C ASP A 2 -18.72 14.75 -30.23
N ASN A 3 -17.87 14.11 -31.03
CA ASN A 3 -17.11 12.94 -30.58
C ASN A 3 -16.02 13.28 -29.55
N LEU A 4 -15.39 14.47 -29.67
CA LEU A 4 -14.33 14.88 -28.76
C LEU A 4 -14.88 15.29 -27.38
N VAL A 5 -16.05 15.95 -27.36
CA VAL A 5 -16.75 16.31 -26.12
C VAL A 5 -17.28 15.06 -25.42
N ILE A 6 -17.87 14.12 -26.16
CA ILE A 6 -18.35 12.84 -25.62
C ILE A 6 -17.18 12.04 -25.03
N LEU A 7 -16.04 11.95 -25.75
CA LEU A 7 -14.84 11.27 -25.26
C LEU A 7 -14.31 11.92 -23.97
N PHE A 8 -14.25 13.26 -23.94
CA PHE A 8 -13.81 14.00 -22.76
C PHE A 8 -14.71 13.73 -21.55
N VAL A 9 -16.03 13.82 -21.71
CA VAL A 9 -17.00 13.55 -20.64
C VAL A 9 -16.90 12.10 -20.15
N ASN A 10 -16.82 11.12 -21.05
CA ASN A 10 -16.65 9.71 -20.68
C ASN A 10 -15.35 9.46 -19.92
N THR A 11 -14.26 10.11 -20.33
CA THR A 11 -12.96 10.00 -19.66
C THR A 11 -13.01 10.62 -18.26
N LEU A 12 -13.67 11.77 -18.11
CA LEU A 12 -13.86 12.42 -16.81
C LEU A 12 -14.70 11.55 -15.86
N LEU A 13 -15.80 10.98 -16.34
CA LEU A 13 -16.65 10.07 -15.56
C LEU A 13 -15.90 8.81 -15.16
N LEU A 14 -15.12 8.22 -16.06
CA LEU A 14 -14.24 7.10 -15.76
C LEU A 14 -13.26 7.46 -14.64
N PHE A 15 -12.61 8.63 -14.74
CA PHE A 15 -11.67 9.09 -13.73
C PHE A 15 -12.32 9.26 -12.36
N ILE A 16 -13.51 9.89 -12.29
CA ILE A 16 -14.26 10.07 -11.05
C ILE A 16 -14.65 8.71 -10.46
N PHE A 17 -15.15 7.79 -11.28
CA PHE A 17 -15.54 6.44 -10.86
C PHE A 17 -14.35 5.66 -10.31
N LEU A 18 -13.23 5.61 -11.05
CA LEU A 18 -12.00 4.93 -10.62
C LEU A 18 -11.45 5.57 -9.34
N HIS A 19 -11.45 6.90 -9.23
CA HIS A 19 -11.00 7.59 -8.04
C HIS A 19 -11.82 7.22 -6.80
N ARG A 20 -13.15 7.22 -6.91
CA ARG A 20 -14.03 6.78 -5.81
C ARG A 20 -13.80 5.31 -5.45
N LEU A 21 -13.66 4.44 -6.45
CA LEU A 21 -13.44 3.03 -6.19
C LEU A 21 -12.09 2.78 -5.49
N LEU A 22 -11.04 3.48 -5.89
CA LEU A 22 -9.69 3.34 -5.32
C LEU A 22 -9.56 4.00 -3.94
N THR A 23 -10.37 5.01 -3.62
CA THR A 23 -10.34 5.71 -2.33
C THR A 23 -11.23 5.08 -1.26
N PHE A 24 -12.12 4.16 -1.63
CA PHE A 24 -13.01 3.49 -0.69
C PHE A 24 -12.23 2.69 0.35
N SER A 25 -12.38 3.08 1.62
CA SER A 25 -11.75 2.45 2.78
C SER A 25 -12.66 1.39 3.41
N HIS A 26 -12.05 0.34 3.96
CA HIS A 26 -12.73 -0.70 4.73
C HIS A 26 -12.11 -0.83 6.12
N ALA A 27 -12.91 -1.26 7.09
CA ALA A 27 -12.37 -1.83 8.31
C ALA A 27 -11.59 -3.12 7.97
N PRO A 28 -10.54 -3.48 8.73
CA PRO A 28 -9.81 -4.71 8.50
C PRO A 28 -10.71 -5.92 8.74
N SER A 29 -10.58 -6.93 7.89
CA SER A 29 -11.43 -8.11 7.90
C SER A 29 -10.78 -9.22 7.09
N ALA A 30 -11.04 -10.47 7.45
CA ALA A 30 -10.67 -11.64 6.65
C ALA A 30 -11.21 -11.58 5.20
N LYS A 31 -12.29 -10.84 4.96
CA LYS A 31 -12.92 -10.67 3.63
C LYS A 31 -12.27 -9.58 2.78
N VAL A 32 -11.30 -8.81 3.30
CA VAL A 32 -10.67 -7.70 2.58
C VAL A 32 -10.04 -8.14 1.25
N ASN A 33 -9.41 -9.31 1.21
CA ASN A 33 -8.81 -9.84 -0.02
C ASN A 33 -9.87 -10.22 -1.07
N LEU A 34 -11.03 -10.72 -0.64
CA LEU A 34 -12.17 -11.00 -1.53
C LEU A 34 -12.73 -9.69 -2.10
N ILE A 35 -12.95 -8.69 -1.25
CA ILE A 35 -13.41 -7.35 -1.65
C ILE A 35 -12.43 -6.73 -2.66
N ARG A 36 -11.12 -6.82 -2.39
CA ARG A 36 -10.06 -6.36 -3.30
C ARG A 36 -10.13 -7.06 -4.66
N GLY A 37 -10.37 -8.38 -4.65
CA GLY A 37 -10.56 -9.16 -5.88
C GLY A 37 -11.76 -8.67 -6.69
N ILE A 38 -12.92 -8.53 -6.05
CA ILE A 38 -14.16 -8.04 -6.70
C ILE A 38 -13.94 -6.63 -7.28
N LYS A 39 -13.35 -5.72 -6.51
CA LYS A 39 -13.04 -4.36 -6.98
C LYS A 39 -12.07 -4.36 -8.15
N GLY A 40 -11.02 -5.19 -8.10
CA GLY A 40 -10.07 -5.34 -9.21
C GLY A 40 -10.75 -5.79 -10.51
N VAL A 41 -11.66 -6.77 -10.42
CA VAL A 41 -12.45 -7.26 -11.57
C VAL A 41 -13.38 -6.16 -12.11
N VAL A 42 -14.09 -5.44 -11.24
CA VAL A 42 -14.96 -4.32 -11.65
C VAL A 42 -14.17 -3.22 -12.35
N ILE A 43 -13.02 -2.81 -11.79
CA ILE A 43 -12.12 -1.82 -12.41
C ILE A 43 -11.69 -2.28 -13.80
N LEU A 44 -11.27 -3.54 -13.93
CA LEU A 44 -10.80 -4.09 -15.20
C LEU A 44 -11.91 -4.10 -16.25
N MET A 45 -13.12 -4.53 -15.89
CA MET A 45 -14.27 -4.54 -16.80
C MET A 45 -14.62 -3.14 -17.30
N VAL A 46 -14.72 -2.16 -16.39
CA VAL A 46 -15.06 -0.77 -16.76
C VAL A 46 -14.01 -0.16 -17.69
N VAL A 47 -12.71 -0.37 -17.41
CA VAL A 47 -11.63 0.11 -18.29
C VAL A 47 -11.64 -0.60 -19.64
N THR A 48 -11.95 -1.90 -19.68
CA THR A 48 -12.05 -2.65 -20.94
C THR A 48 -13.15 -2.10 -21.84
N VAL A 49 -14.33 -1.86 -21.27
CA VAL A 49 -15.47 -1.26 -22.00
C VAL A 49 -15.13 0.14 -22.50
N TRP A 50 -14.44 0.95 -21.68
CA TRP A 50 -14.01 2.29 -22.09
C TRP A 50 -12.92 2.28 -23.19
N LEU A 51 -12.06 1.27 -23.21
CA LEU A 51 -11.01 1.10 -24.24
C LEU A 51 -11.55 0.64 -25.60
N MET A 52 -12.63 -0.15 -25.61
CA MET A 52 -13.20 -0.77 -26.80
C MET A 52 -13.42 0.20 -27.99
N PRO A 53 -13.95 1.43 -27.82
CA PRO A 53 -14.15 2.38 -28.92
C PRO A 53 -12.88 3.11 -29.38
N LEU A 54 -11.75 3.02 -28.64
CA LEU A 54 -10.57 3.86 -28.89
C LEU A 54 -9.68 3.36 -30.04
N HIS A 55 -9.96 2.19 -30.64
CA HIS A 55 -9.21 1.61 -31.77
C HIS A 55 -7.67 1.70 -31.64
N LEU A 56 -7.15 1.66 -30.41
CA LEU A 56 -5.72 1.71 -30.14
C LEU A 56 -5.02 0.42 -30.58
N PRO A 57 -3.73 0.48 -30.95
CA PRO A 57 -2.89 -0.69 -31.16
C PRO A 57 -2.98 -1.72 -30.02
N LEU A 58 -2.88 -3.01 -30.36
CA LEU A 58 -3.02 -4.11 -29.39
C LEU A 58 -2.04 -4.00 -28.21
N PHE A 59 -0.81 -3.53 -28.44
CA PHE A 59 0.19 -3.38 -27.39
C PHE A 59 -0.18 -2.28 -26.38
N LEU A 60 -0.82 -1.18 -26.82
CA LEU A 60 -1.31 -0.14 -25.92
C LEU A 60 -2.51 -0.64 -25.11
N HIS A 61 -3.44 -1.35 -25.75
CA HIS A 61 -4.55 -2.02 -25.06
C HIS A 61 -4.05 -2.97 -23.97
N GLY A 62 -3.13 -3.87 -24.32
CA GLY A 62 -2.55 -4.84 -23.38
C GLY A 62 -1.82 -4.14 -22.23
N GLY A 63 -1.04 -3.10 -22.53
CA GLY A 63 -0.32 -2.31 -21.52
C GLY A 63 -1.26 -1.64 -20.51
N VAL A 64 -2.33 -0.99 -21.00
CA VAL A 64 -3.32 -0.34 -20.13
C VAL A 64 -4.02 -1.39 -19.26
N LEU A 65 -4.47 -2.51 -19.83
CA LEU A 65 -5.15 -3.56 -19.06
C LEU A 65 -4.26 -4.19 -17.98
N LEU A 66 -2.99 -4.46 -18.29
CA LEU A 66 -2.01 -4.97 -17.32
C LEU A 66 -1.79 -3.97 -16.18
N PHE A 67 -1.63 -2.69 -16.50
CA PHE A 67 -1.47 -1.63 -15.51
C PHE A 67 -2.72 -1.46 -14.64
N THR A 68 -3.90 -1.50 -15.25
CA THR A 68 -5.19 -1.44 -14.57
C THR A 68 -5.39 -2.62 -13.63
N ALA A 69 -5.07 -3.84 -14.08
CA ALA A 69 -5.11 -5.02 -13.21
C ALA A 69 -4.13 -4.86 -12.04
N TRP A 70 -2.91 -4.41 -12.30
CA TRP A 70 -1.91 -4.22 -11.26
C TRP A 70 -2.36 -3.20 -10.20
N ILE A 71 -2.94 -2.07 -10.60
CA ILE A 71 -3.51 -1.08 -9.66
C ILE A 71 -4.74 -1.64 -8.94
N GLY A 72 -5.66 -2.25 -9.69
CA GLY A 72 -6.93 -2.76 -9.16
C GLY A 72 -6.75 -3.87 -8.14
N PHE A 73 -5.83 -4.81 -8.37
CA PHE A 73 -5.57 -5.90 -7.42
C PHE A 73 -4.53 -5.54 -6.36
N GLY A 74 -3.63 -4.60 -6.63
CA GLY A 74 -2.59 -4.19 -5.69
C GLY A 74 -3.02 -3.12 -4.68
N TYR A 75 -3.81 -2.15 -5.13
CA TYR A 75 -3.99 -0.88 -4.41
C TYR A 75 -5.45 -0.40 -4.29
N SER A 76 -6.44 -1.19 -4.74
CA SER A 76 -7.85 -0.76 -4.72
C SER A 76 -8.51 -0.74 -3.36
N VAL A 77 -7.92 -1.37 -2.34
CA VAL A 77 -8.48 -1.38 -0.99
C VAL A 77 -7.51 -0.73 -0.03
N ARG A 78 -8.02 0.28 0.68
CA ARG A 78 -7.36 0.90 1.82
C ARG A 78 -8.04 0.44 3.09
N ILE A 79 -7.26 0.22 4.14
CA ILE A 79 -7.82 -0.07 5.46
C ILE A 79 -7.75 1.20 6.28
N ALA A 80 -8.88 1.56 6.89
CA ALA A 80 -8.95 2.67 7.84
C ALA A 80 -9.28 2.10 9.22
N LEU A 81 -8.41 2.41 10.18
CA LEU A 81 -8.69 2.31 11.61
C LEU A 81 -8.82 3.73 12.12
N ASN A 82 -9.91 4.04 12.82
CA ASN A 82 -10.13 5.37 13.36
C ASN A 82 -9.16 5.67 14.52
N GLU A 83 -8.60 4.62 15.12
CA GLU A 83 -7.63 4.66 16.20
C GLU A 83 -6.20 4.99 15.73
N LEU A 84 -5.94 4.98 14.42
CA LEU A 84 -4.62 5.25 13.84
C LEU A 84 -4.62 6.58 13.08
N THR A 85 -3.77 7.49 13.53
CA THR A 85 -3.59 8.82 12.91
C THR A 85 -2.26 8.92 12.17
N LEU A 86 -1.23 8.24 12.67
CA LEU A 86 0.13 8.24 12.15
C LEU A 86 0.43 7.02 11.29
N LEU A 87 -0.27 5.90 11.51
CA LEU A 87 -0.10 4.66 10.76
C LEU A 87 -1.27 4.41 9.78
N LYS A 88 -0.94 3.86 8.62
CA LYS A 88 -1.88 3.39 7.61
C LYS A 88 -1.67 1.91 7.34
N LEU A 89 -2.77 1.20 7.17
CA LEU A 89 -2.81 -0.22 6.88
C LEU A 89 -3.20 -0.47 5.43
N THR A 90 -2.50 -1.41 4.80
CA THR A 90 -2.91 -1.96 3.51
C THR A 90 -2.89 -3.49 3.57
N PRO A 91 -3.87 -4.18 2.98
CA PRO A 91 -3.90 -5.63 2.99
C PRO A 91 -2.77 -6.19 2.12
N SER A 92 -2.03 -7.17 2.62
CA SER A 92 -1.09 -7.92 1.79
C SER A 92 -1.83 -8.85 0.83
N LEU A 93 -1.12 -9.33 -0.20
CA LEU A 93 -1.62 -10.44 -1.04
C LEU A 93 -1.67 -11.76 -0.24
N LYS A 94 -0.77 -11.92 0.75
CA LYS A 94 -0.80 -13.06 1.67
C LYS A 94 -1.98 -12.93 2.63
N LYS A 95 -2.66 -14.04 2.91
CA LYS A 95 -3.74 -14.10 3.90
C LYS A 95 -3.19 -13.68 5.27
N ASN A 96 -4.01 -12.96 6.04
CA ASN A 96 -3.73 -12.57 7.43
C ASN A 96 -2.47 -11.72 7.63
N GLN A 97 -1.99 -11.06 6.56
CA GLN A 97 -0.84 -10.17 6.62
C GLN A 97 -1.24 -8.77 6.18
N TYR A 98 -0.79 -7.76 6.93
CA TYR A 98 -1.03 -6.36 6.62
C TYR A 98 0.29 -5.61 6.48
N HIS A 99 0.37 -4.73 5.49
CA HIS A 99 1.48 -3.77 5.39
C HIS A 99 1.13 -2.53 6.20
N VAL A 100 2.09 -2.09 7.00
CA VAL A 100 1.99 -0.89 7.82
C VAL A 100 2.91 0.17 7.22
N HIS A 101 2.34 1.33 6.98
CA HIS A 101 3.01 2.49 6.41
C HIS A 101 2.78 3.70 7.31
N LEU A 102 3.71 4.64 7.31
CA LEU A 102 3.45 5.95 7.88
C LEU A 102 2.41 6.69 7.03
N SER A 103 1.58 7.50 7.68
CA SER A 103 0.56 8.31 7.03
C SER A 103 1.15 9.26 5.99
N THR A 104 2.39 9.70 6.24
CA THR A 104 3.25 10.47 5.34
C THR A 104 4.65 9.87 5.29
N ALA A 105 5.25 9.77 4.09
CA ALA A 105 6.57 9.16 3.90
C ALA A 105 7.74 9.91 4.58
N ILE A 106 7.53 11.17 4.97
CA ILE A 106 8.52 12.05 5.60
C ILE A 106 8.42 12.08 7.14
N TYR A 107 7.38 11.47 7.73
CA TYR A 107 7.20 11.51 9.18
C TYR A 107 8.20 10.58 9.89
N PRO A 108 8.95 11.07 10.89
CA PRO A 108 9.86 10.22 11.64
C PRO A 108 9.09 9.21 12.49
N PHE A 109 9.75 8.11 12.84
CA PHE A 109 9.26 7.21 13.89
C PHE A 109 9.45 7.89 15.25
N THR A 110 8.36 8.41 15.80
CA THR A 110 8.30 9.00 17.14
C THR A 110 7.75 7.99 18.14
N ARG A 111 7.81 8.32 19.44
CA ARG A 111 7.19 7.52 20.50
C ARG A 111 5.71 7.25 20.23
N ASP A 112 4.98 8.25 19.74
CA ASP A 112 3.55 8.12 19.41
C ASP A 112 3.31 7.13 18.27
N THR A 113 4.25 7.05 17.31
CA THR A 113 4.19 6.07 16.23
C THR A 113 4.35 4.64 16.76
N TYR A 114 5.20 4.45 17.77
CA TYR A 114 5.36 3.14 18.43
C TYR A 114 4.15 2.77 19.29
N GLN A 115 3.52 3.74 19.97
CA GLN A 115 2.28 3.51 20.70
C GLN A 115 1.14 3.09 19.76
N GLU A 116 0.99 3.75 18.60
CA GLU A 116 0.04 3.30 17.58
C GLU A 116 0.37 1.90 17.04
N LEU A 117 1.66 1.55 16.94
CA LEU A 117 2.09 0.22 16.51
C LEU A 117 1.76 -0.85 17.58
N GLU A 118 1.95 -0.55 18.86
CA GLU A 118 1.54 -1.39 20.00
C GLU A 118 0.04 -1.66 19.97
N LEU A 119 -0.77 -0.60 19.89
CA LEU A 119 -2.23 -0.70 19.76
C LEU A 119 -2.62 -1.54 18.54
N LEU A 120 -1.94 -1.35 17.41
CA LEU A 120 -2.20 -2.13 16.22
C LEU A 120 -1.91 -3.63 16.41
N ILE A 121 -0.82 -3.97 17.11
CA ILE A 121 -0.47 -5.37 17.43
C ILE A 121 -1.55 -6.00 18.32
N GLU A 122 -2.06 -5.28 19.31
CA GLU A 122 -3.15 -5.74 20.18
C GLU A 122 -4.48 -5.92 19.43
N LEU A 123 -4.75 -5.06 18.45
CA LEU A 123 -5.98 -5.12 17.66
C LEU A 123 -5.91 -6.17 16.53
N LEU A 124 -4.71 -6.57 16.11
CA LEU A 124 -4.51 -7.45 14.97
C LEU A 124 -5.25 -8.81 15.04
N PRO A 125 -5.30 -9.51 16.20
CA PRO A 125 -6.08 -10.75 16.35
C PRO A 125 -7.57 -10.55 16.11
N LYS A 126 -8.15 -9.39 16.51
CA LYS A 126 -9.58 -9.08 16.32
C LYS A 126 -9.97 -9.06 14.84
N TYR A 127 -9.01 -8.82 13.96
CA TYR A 127 -9.20 -8.74 12.52
C TYR A 127 -8.63 -9.94 11.76
N SER A 128 -8.42 -11.06 12.45
CA SER A 128 -7.80 -12.28 11.91
C SER A 128 -6.42 -12.04 11.29
N GLY A 129 -5.70 -10.99 11.71
CA GLY A 129 -4.33 -10.74 11.29
C GLY A 129 -3.35 -11.56 12.12
N GLN A 130 -2.26 -11.99 11.49
CA GLN A 130 -1.19 -12.77 12.11
C GLN A 130 0.18 -12.10 11.98
N SER A 131 0.37 -11.26 10.95
CA SER A 131 1.63 -10.56 10.74
C SER A 131 1.44 -9.15 10.20
N LEU A 132 2.37 -8.27 10.58
CA LEU A 132 2.52 -6.92 10.07
C LEU A 132 3.83 -6.83 9.29
N VAL A 133 3.82 -6.06 8.21
CA VAL A 133 5.00 -5.73 7.43
C VAL A 133 5.17 -4.23 7.48
N LEU A 134 6.02 -3.77 8.39
CA LEU A 134 6.35 -2.37 8.50
C LEU A 134 7.27 -1.99 7.34
N THR A 135 6.87 -0.97 6.60
CA THR A 135 7.69 -0.43 5.50
C THR A 135 7.74 1.08 5.58
N SER A 136 8.95 1.61 5.67
CA SER A 136 9.21 3.04 5.60
C SER A 136 10.64 3.29 5.12
N PRO A 137 10.87 4.34 4.30
CA PRO A 137 12.20 4.73 3.88
C PRO A 137 13.09 5.18 5.04
N LEU A 138 12.49 5.52 6.20
CA LEU A 138 13.17 5.96 7.41
C LEU A 138 13.55 4.81 8.35
N LEU A 139 13.16 3.57 8.04
CA LEU A 139 13.60 2.37 8.79
C LEU A 139 15.07 2.03 8.58
N SER A 140 15.73 2.68 7.63
CA SER A 140 17.16 2.50 7.40
C SER A 140 17.86 3.83 7.23
N LYS A 141 19.05 3.92 7.79
CA LYS A 141 19.95 5.04 7.61
C LYS A 141 21.30 4.47 7.19
N HIS A 142 21.84 4.90 6.05
CA HIS A 142 23.14 4.45 5.55
C HIS A 142 23.25 2.91 5.34
N GLY A 143 22.16 2.26 4.96
CA GLY A 143 22.17 0.81 4.66
C GLY A 143 22.13 -0.12 5.86
N SER A 144 21.99 0.42 7.08
CA SER A 144 21.64 -0.35 8.28
C SER A 144 20.22 -0.04 8.73
N PHE A 145 19.56 -1.02 9.36
CA PHE A 145 18.28 -0.80 9.98
C PHE A 145 18.43 0.10 11.21
N PHE A 146 17.56 1.11 11.30
CA PHE A 146 17.55 2.08 12.37
C PHE A 146 16.36 1.80 13.30
N ASN A 147 16.56 1.99 14.62
CA ASN A 147 15.53 1.82 15.65
C ASN A 147 14.87 0.43 15.80
N ILE A 148 15.48 -0.67 15.33
CA ILE A 148 14.96 -2.02 15.59
C ILE A 148 14.87 -2.31 17.09
N GLU A 149 15.77 -1.75 17.89
CA GLU A 149 15.81 -2.00 19.34
C GLU A 149 14.52 -1.56 20.05
N GLN A 150 13.87 -0.51 19.55
CA GLN A 150 12.59 -0.01 20.08
C GLN A 150 11.43 -0.98 19.80
N LEU A 151 11.59 -1.92 18.86
CA LEU A 151 10.61 -2.95 18.54
C LEU A 151 10.80 -4.24 19.36
N LYS A 152 12.02 -4.51 19.89
CA LYS A 152 12.33 -5.69 20.71
C LYS A 152 11.41 -5.92 21.93
N PRO A 153 10.92 -4.88 22.66
CA PRO A 153 10.04 -5.11 23.81
C PRO A 153 8.62 -5.55 23.43
N LEU A 154 8.25 -5.48 22.15
CA LEU A 154 6.93 -5.89 21.69
C LEU A 154 6.81 -7.42 21.73
N PRO A 155 5.63 -7.97 22.09
CA PRO A 155 5.41 -9.42 22.16
C PRO A 155 5.23 -10.04 20.76
N VAL A 156 6.20 -9.86 19.88
CA VAL A 156 6.17 -10.31 18.47
C VAL A 156 7.55 -10.82 18.03
N SER A 157 7.57 -11.77 17.10
CA SER A 157 8.83 -12.11 16.41
C SER A 157 9.16 -11.05 15.38
N ILE A 158 10.44 -10.66 15.30
CA ILE A 158 10.91 -9.57 14.46
C ILE A 158 11.90 -10.14 13.44
N GLU A 159 11.55 -10.01 12.16
CA GLU A 159 12.42 -10.37 11.04
C GLU A 159 12.67 -9.15 10.15
N ALA A 160 13.90 -8.65 10.14
CA ALA A 160 14.30 -7.54 9.29
C ALA A 160 14.87 -8.05 7.97
N SER A 161 14.34 -7.58 6.84
CA SER A 161 14.76 -8.01 5.51
C SER A 161 14.82 -6.86 4.50
N TYR A 162 15.73 -6.99 3.53
CA TYR A 162 15.81 -6.06 2.41
C TYR A 162 15.12 -6.67 1.18
N HIS A 163 14.31 -5.87 0.52
CA HIS A 163 13.57 -6.28 -0.67
C HIS A 163 13.83 -5.31 -1.82
N SER A 164 13.79 -5.80 -3.06
CA SER A 164 13.89 -4.90 -4.22
C SER A 164 12.60 -4.09 -4.40
N TYR A 165 12.75 -2.81 -4.76
CA TYR A 165 11.63 -1.94 -5.11
C TYR A 165 10.85 -2.38 -6.36
N TRP A 166 11.37 -3.32 -7.16
CA TRP A 166 10.59 -3.94 -8.24
C TRP A 166 9.27 -4.58 -7.76
N ARG A 167 9.20 -4.97 -6.48
CA ARG A 167 7.95 -5.46 -5.86
C ARG A 167 6.99 -4.35 -5.42
N SER A 168 7.43 -3.09 -5.38
CA SER A 168 6.61 -1.93 -5.07
C SER A 168 7.08 -0.66 -5.83
N PRO A 169 6.93 -0.62 -7.16
CA PRO A 169 7.47 0.49 -7.94
C PRO A 169 6.80 1.83 -7.66
N LEU A 170 5.55 1.86 -7.19
CA LEU A 170 4.92 3.10 -6.70
C LEU A 170 5.64 3.67 -5.48
N ALA A 171 6.05 2.83 -4.52
CA ALA A 171 6.80 3.29 -3.36
C ALA A 171 8.16 3.87 -3.78
N PHE A 172 8.79 3.29 -4.81
CA PHE A 172 10.02 3.84 -5.39
C PHE A 172 9.81 5.20 -6.05
N LEU A 173 8.78 5.34 -6.88
CA LEU A 173 8.47 6.62 -7.53
C LEU A 173 8.18 7.73 -6.52
N VAL A 174 7.41 7.41 -5.47
CA VAL A 174 7.13 8.33 -4.37
C VAL A 174 8.44 8.72 -3.66
N LEU A 175 9.32 7.77 -3.37
CA LEU A 175 10.60 8.05 -2.75
C LEU A 175 11.50 8.93 -3.63
N CYS A 176 11.57 8.64 -4.93
CA CYS A 176 12.30 9.45 -5.91
C CYS A 176 11.75 10.88 -5.99
N TYR A 177 10.42 11.03 -6.00
CA TYR A 177 9.76 12.34 -5.98
C TYR A 177 10.20 13.16 -4.76
N TYR A 178 10.11 12.60 -3.55
CA TYR A 178 10.49 13.33 -2.35
C TYR A 178 11.99 13.63 -2.29
N LYS A 179 12.83 12.69 -2.73
CA LYS A 179 14.29 12.82 -2.67
C LYS A 179 14.86 13.78 -3.71
N HIS A 180 14.37 13.73 -4.95
CA HIS A 180 14.97 14.47 -6.07
C HIS A 180 14.19 15.73 -6.44
N ILE A 181 12.86 15.70 -6.37
CA ILE A 181 12.01 16.83 -6.76
C ILE A 181 11.77 17.74 -5.56
N LYS A 182 11.25 17.21 -4.45
CA LYS A 182 11.00 18.00 -3.23
C LYS A 182 12.26 18.25 -2.39
N ARG A 183 13.32 17.46 -2.60
CA ARG A 183 14.60 17.56 -1.89
C ARG A 183 14.47 17.52 -0.36
N GLU A 184 13.62 16.63 0.13
CA GLU A 184 13.40 16.44 1.57
C GLU A 184 14.68 15.91 2.23
N THR A 185 15.24 16.69 3.17
CA THR A 185 16.52 16.39 3.82
C THR A 185 16.47 15.09 4.65
N ILE A 186 15.31 14.80 5.25
CA ILE A 186 15.11 13.60 6.06
C ILE A 186 15.21 12.30 5.23
N LEU A 187 14.91 12.38 3.93
CA LEU A 187 14.94 11.24 3.01
C LEU A 187 16.23 11.17 2.17
N MET A 188 17.15 12.13 2.29
CA MET A 188 18.36 12.16 1.45
C MET A 188 19.21 10.88 1.61
N HIS A 189 19.27 10.35 2.83
CA HIS A 189 20.04 9.15 3.18
C HIS A 189 19.26 7.84 3.06
N SER A 190 18.01 7.91 2.59
CA SER A 190 17.19 6.71 2.34
C SER A 190 17.75 5.91 1.16
N TYR A 191 17.66 4.59 1.28
CA TYR A 191 18.18 3.65 0.29
C TYR A 191 17.21 3.51 -0.89
N LEU A 192 17.69 3.78 -2.11
CA LEU A 192 16.88 3.73 -3.34
C LEU A 192 16.91 2.37 -4.03
N SER A 193 17.92 1.53 -3.77
CA SER A 193 18.05 0.24 -4.46
C SER A 193 17.25 -0.87 -3.79
N ARG A 194 17.03 -0.78 -2.47
CA ARG A 194 16.29 -1.77 -1.67
C ARG A 194 15.35 -1.09 -0.69
N GLN A 195 14.14 -1.64 -0.57
CA GLN A 195 13.14 -1.32 0.42
C GLN A 195 13.39 -2.13 1.69
N CYS A 196 13.45 -1.45 2.83
CA CYS A 196 13.56 -2.06 4.14
C CYS A 196 12.18 -2.54 4.60
N ARG A 197 12.11 -3.80 5.03
CA ARG A 197 10.89 -4.40 5.56
C ARG A 197 11.18 -5.02 6.92
N ILE A 198 10.37 -4.69 7.90
CA ILE A 198 10.38 -5.36 9.19
C ILE A 198 9.09 -6.16 9.28
N HIS A 199 9.22 -7.47 9.34
CA HIS A 199 8.12 -8.40 9.55
C HIS A 199 7.95 -8.59 11.06
N LEU A 200 6.75 -8.30 11.54
CA LEU A 200 6.33 -8.52 12.91
C LEU A 200 5.30 -9.65 12.90
N THR A 201 5.58 -10.76 13.57
CA THR A 201 4.65 -11.90 13.62
C THR A 201 4.19 -12.09 15.04
N LEU A 202 2.88 -12.17 15.25
CA LEU A 202 2.32 -12.51 16.55
C LEU A 202 2.70 -13.95 16.92
N PRO A 203 3.02 -14.25 18.19
CA PRO A 203 3.14 -15.61 18.65
C PRO A 203 1.81 -16.34 18.39
N ARG A 204 1.90 -17.54 17.82
CA ARG A 204 0.73 -18.39 17.60
C ARG A 204 0.18 -18.73 18.99
N VAL A 205 -1.02 -18.25 19.31
CA VAL A 205 -1.74 -18.75 20.48
C VAL A 205 -2.25 -20.12 20.09
N ASP A 206 -1.44 -21.15 20.31
CA ASP A 206 -1.87 -22.53 20.17
C ASP A 206 -2.84 -22.83 21.31
N GLY A 207 -4.15 -22.73 21.05
CA GLY A 207 -5.16 -23.13 22.03
C GLY A 207 -6.51 -22.42 21.95
N VAL A 208 -7.17 -22.38 20.77
CA VAL A 208 -8.63 -22.55 20.59
C VAL A 208 -8.87 -23.11 19.18
#